data_AF-A0A4Q4L4Y2-F1
#
_entry.id   AF-A0A4Q4L4Y2-F1
#
_cell.length_a   1.000
_cell.length_b   1.000
_cell.length_c   1.000
_cell.angle_alpha   90.00
_cell.angle_beta   90.00
_cell.angle_gamma   90.00
#
_symmetry.space_group_name_H-M   'P 1'
#
loop_
_entity.id
_entity.type
_entity.pdbx_description
1 polymer ?
#
loop_
_entity_poly.entity_id
_entity_poly.type
_entity_poly.pdbx_seq_one_letter_code
_entity_poly.pdbx_strand_id
1 'polypeptide(L)'
;MNRYHAKYCLLALALTASWLRMTEVAAAETAPSAVDGESVIVIVERCNRYIQNAYWFYRDYQWALAIVPTPCARRTQAPGTPFIWDELSRDYSNSRYWRNNHGMRHQLICHLAIARDKPEWNLEPWRPDVGYQRTLEAGCNHVVPLPENAP
;
A
#
# COMPACT_ATOMS: atom_id res chain seq x y z
N MET A 1 -39.29 42.89 28.26
CA MET A 1 -40.16 42.13 29.19
C MET A 1 -41.52 42.00 28.53
N ASN A 2 -41.90 40.82 28.04
CA ASN A 2 -43.32 40.52 27.83
C ASN A 2 -43.52 39.01 27.96
N ARG A 3 -44.18 38.61 29.05
CA ARG A 3 -44.59 37.24 29.33
C ARG A 3 -46.04 37.09 28.88
N TYR A 4 -46.34 36.07 28.10
CA TYR A 4 -47.66 35.44 28.15
C TYR A 4 -47.48 33.92 28.16
N HIS A 5 -47.87 33.33 29.28
CA HIS A 5 -48.12 31.91 29.46
C HIS A 5 -49.51 31.58 28.91
N ALA A 6 -49.66 30.43 28.26
CA ALA A 6 -50.87 29.63 28.35
C ALA A 6 -50.49 28.15 28.25
N LYS A 7 -50.93 27.40 29.27
CA LYS A 7 -50.67 25.98 29.51
C LYS A 7 -51.86 25.14 29.01
N TYR A 8 -51.59 23.83 28.87
CA TYR A 8 -52.54 22.70 28.73
C TYR A 8 -53.12 22.57 27.30
N CYS A 9 -53.20 21.38 26.68
CA CYS A 9 -53.73 20.14 27.21
C CYS A 9 -53.13 18.91 26.50
N LEU A 10 -52.86 17.85 27.26
CA LEU A 10 -52.59 16.51 26.72
C LEU A 10 -53.79 15.99 25.92
N LEU A 11 -53.54 15.27 24.83
CA LEU A 11 -54.31 14.11 24.39
C LEU A 11 -53.44 13.28 23.42
N ALA A 12 -53.12 12.07 23.87
CA ALA A 12 -52.45 11.04 23.08
C ALA A 12 -53.45 10.39 22.12
N LEU A 13 -53.07 10.22 20.85
CA LEU A 13 -53.69 9.25 19.95
C LEU A 13 -52.56 8.63 19.11
N ALA A 14 -52.31 7.36 19.39
CA ALA A 14 -51.43 6.51 18.61
C ALA A 14 -52.03 6.33 17.21
N LEU A 15 -51.27 6.64 16.18
CA LEU A 15 -51.52 6.13 14.83
C LEU A 15 -50.24 5.52 14.29
N THR A 16 -50.45 4.32 13.78
CA THR A 16 -49.51 3.29 13.39
C THR A 16 -48.50 3.75 12.34
N ALA A 17 -47.26 3.34 12.59
CA ALA A 17 -46.15 3.24 11.66
C ALA A 17 -46.58 2.91 10.22
N SER A 18 -46.33 3.84 9.29
CA SER A 18 -46.22 3.52 7.87
C SER A 18 -44.82 3.93 7.41
N TRP A 19 -43.88 3.02 7.61
CA TRP A 19 -42.55 3.14 7.04
C TRP A 19 -42.67 2.73 5.59
N LEU A 20 -42.73 3.72 4.70
CA LEU A 20 -42.53 3.47 3.28
C LEU A 20 -41.09 2.94 3.14
N ARG A 21 -40.95 1.62 2.94
CA ARG A 21 -39.64 1.02 2.65
C ARG A 21 -39.18 1.56 1.29
N MET A 22 -38.33 2.58 1.31
CA MET A 22 -37.48 2.88 0.17
C MET A 22 -36.52 1.70 0.06
N THR A 23 -36.74 0.85 -0.94
CA THR A 23 -35.75 -0.14 -1.36
C THR A 23 -34.56 0.64 -1.92
N GLU A 24 -33.50 0.79 -1.12
CA GLU A 24 -32.18 1.09 -1.66
C GLU A 24 -31.80 -0.08 -2.56
N VAL A 25 -31.83 0.15 -3.87
CA VAL A 25 -31.10 -0.70 -4.81
C VAL A 25 -29.64 -0.42 -4.52
N ALA A 26 -29.04 -1.25 -3.67
CA ALA A 26 -27.59 -1.32 -3.60
C ALA A 26 -27.10 -1.62 -5.02
N ALA A 27 -26.40 -0.67 -5.63
CA ALA A 27 -25.54 -0.99 -6.76
C ALA A 27 -24.51 -1.98 -6.21
N ALA A 28 -24.75 -3.26 -6.47
CA ALA A 28 -23.73 -4.26 -6.27
C ALA A 28 -22.57 -3.84 -7.18
N GLU A 29 -21.54 -3.24 -6.58
CA GLU A 29 -20.22 -3.24 -7.19
C GLU A 29 -19.95 -4.70 -7.51
N THR A 30 -19.99 -5.02 -8.80
CA THR A 30 -19.67 -6.36 -9.25
C THR A 30 -18.19 -6.49 -8.96
N ALA A 31 -17.87 -7.03 -7.78
CA ALA A 31 -16.56 -7.55 -7.49
C ALA A 31 -16.19 -8.40 -8.71
N PRO A 32 -14.99 -8.25 -9.29
CA PRO A 32 -14.59 -9.09 -10.39
C PRO A 32 -14.82 -10.53 -9.97
N SER A 33 -15.81 -11.16 -10.60
CA SER A 33 -16.00 -12.59 -10.53
C SER A 33 -14.65 -13.20 -10.84
N ALA A 34 -14.23 -14.23 -10.11
CA ALA A 34 -13.07 -15.02 -10.47
C ALA A 34 -13.35 -15.60 -11.87
N VAL A 35 -12.95 -14.85 -12.91
CA VAL A 35 -13.04 -15.28 -14.28
C VAL A 35 -12.03 -16.40 -14.43
N ASP A 36 -12.55 -17.50 -14.97
CA ASP A 36 -11.90 -18.66 -15.54
C ASP A 36 -10.40 -18.49 -15.84
N GLY A 37 -9.63 -19.53 -15.51
CA GLY A 37 -8.17 -19.61 -15.65
C GLY A 37 -7.65 -19.57 -17.10
N GLU A 38 -7.89 -18.45 -17.78
CA GLU A 38 -7.26 -18.10 -19.05
C GLU A 38 -5.78 -17.80 -18.79
N SER A 39 -4.89 -18.58 -19.42
CA SER A 39 -3.45 -18.33 -19.34
C SER A 39 -3.07 -17.22 -20.33
N VAL A 40 -2.62 -16.08 -19.81
CA VAL A 40 -2.21 -14.93 -20.62
C VAL A 40 -0.69 -14.84 -20.67
N ILE A 41 -0.14 -14.67 -21.88
CA ILE A 41 1.27 -14.35 -22.08
C ILE A 41 1.46 -12.85 -21.82
N VAL A 42 2.27 -12.51 -20.82
CA VAL A 42 2.66 -11.12 -20.53
C VAL A 42 4.07 -10.87 -21.06
N ILE A 43 4.18 -9.98 -22.05
CA ILE A 43 5.49 -9.51 -22.54
C ILE A 43 5.99 -8.43 -21.59
N VAL A 44 7.17 -8.64 -21.00
CA VAL A 44 7.78 -7.69 -20.05
C VAL A 44 9.08 -7.15 -20.62
N GLU A 45 9.15 -5.83 -20.81
CA GLU A 45 10.40 -5.15 -21.14
C GLU A 45 11.38 -5.26 -19.96
N ARG A 46 12.63 -5.61 -20.25
CA ARG A 46 13.69 -5.74 -19.24
C ARG A 46 14.78 -4.72 -19.46
N CYS A 47 15.30 -4.18 -18.36
CA CYS A 47 16.50 -3.38 -18.37
C CYS A 47 17.74 -4.29 -18.41
N ASN A 48 18.79 -3.85 -19.10
CA ASN A 48 20.11 -4.48 -18.99
C ASN A 48 20.72 -4.29 -17.58
N ARG A 49 20.29 -3.25 -16.86
CA ARG A 49 20.68 -2.93 -15.49
C ARG A 49 19.62 -2.07 -14.80
N TYR A 50 19.25 -2.43 -13.58
CA TYR A 50 18.24 -1.73 -12.77
C TYR A 50 18.84 -0.84 -11.69
N ILE A 51 19.94 -1.25 -11.06
CA ILE A 51 20.56 -0.57 -9.90
C ILE A 51 21.85 0.11 -10.34
N GLN A 52 21.86 1.44 -10.38
CA GLN A 52 23.07 2.22 -10.69
C GLN A 52 24.07 2.16 -9.52
N ASN A 53 23.59 2.24 -8.28
CA ASN A 53 24.39 2.12 -7.08
C ASN A 53 23.49 1.69 -5.91
N ALA A 54 24.05 1.02 -4.91
CA ALA A 54 23.40 0.88 -3.61
C ALA A 54 24.43 0.83 -2.49
N TYR A 55 24.09 1.41 -1.34
CA TYR A 55 24.99 1.49 -0.21
C TYR A 55 24.22 1.49 1.11
N TRP A 56 24.84 0.88 2.11
CA TRP A 56 24.31 0.86 3.47
C TRP A 56 24.71 2.14 4.18
N PHE A 57 23.75 2.76 4.85
CA PHE A 57 23.98 3.91 5.70
C PHE A 57 23.16 3.79 6.99
N TYR A 58 23.59 4.51 8.02
CA TYR A 58 22.96 4.46 9.32
C TYR A 58 22.11 5.72 9.53
N ARG A 59 20.83 5.53 9.84
CA ARG A 59 19.87 6.60 10.12
C ARG A 59 18.86 6.12 11.15
N ASP A 60 18.30 7.02 11.95
CA ASP A 60 17.22 6.68 12.90
C ASP A 60 17.55 5.46 13.79
N TYR A 61 18.81 5.36 14.20
CA TYR A 61 19.38 4.26 14.98
C TYR A 61 19.29 2.86 14.33
N GLN A 62 19.11 2.80 13.01
CA GLN A 62 18.98 1.57 12.23
C GLN A 62 19.78 1.64 10.92
N TRP A 63 20.10 0.47 10.35
CA TRP A 63 20.71 0.37 9.02
C TRP A 63 19.65 0.41 7.93
N ALA A 64 19.89 1.22 6.90
CA ALA A 64 19.08 1.35 5.72
C ALA A 64 19.94 1.16 4.46
N LEU A 65 19.34 0.62 3.40
CA LEU A 65 19.94 0.49 2.09
C LEU A 65 19.42 1.59 1.19
N ALA A 66 20.25 2.56 0.86
CA ALA A 66 19.94 3.53 -0.19
C ALA A 66 20.21 2.88 -1.54
N ILE A 67 19.27 2.97 -2.48
CA ILE A 67 19.44 2.51 -3.85
C ILE A 67 19.24 3.68 -4.82
N VAL A 68 20.15 3.80 -5.78
CA VAL A 68 20.05 4.71 -6.92
C VAL A 68 19.59 3.87 -8.12
N PRO A 69 18.32 3.95 -8.54
CA PRO A 69 17.83 3.22 -9.69
C PRO A 69 18.27 3.89 -11.00
N THR A 70 18.52 3.08 -12.03
CA THR A 70 18.77 3.58 -13.38
C THR A 70 17.51 4.26 -13.96
N PRO A 71 17.65 5.11 -15.01
CA PRO A 71 16.48 5.64 -15.71
C PRO A 71 15.53 4.56 -16.25
N CYS A 72 16.08 3.40 -16.64
CA CYS A 72 15.28 2.26 -17.09
C CYS A 72 14.47 1.67 -15.92
N ALA A 73 15.08 1.45 -14.76
CA ALA A 73 14.37 0.95 -13.58
C ALA A 73 13.21 1.84 -13.15
N ARG A 74 13.37 3.17 -13.24
CA ARG A 74 12.29 4.13 -12.90
C ARG A 74 11.06 3.96 -13.80
N ARG A 75 11.24 3.54 -15.06
CA ARG A 75 10.17 3.30 -16.04
C ARG A 75 9.56 1.91 -15.94
N THR A 76 10.13 1.00 -15.15
CA THR A 76 9.63 -0.36 -14.98
C THR A 76 8.17 -0.35 -14.48
N GLN A 77 7.35 -1.14 -15.17
CA GLN A 77 5.94 -1.37 -14.83
C GLN A 77 5.79 -2.55 -13.87
N ALA A 78 4.60 -2.71 -13.28
CA ALA A 78 4.35 -3.71 -12.23
C ALA A 78 4.85 -5.14 -12.58
N PRO A 79 4.60 -5.68 -13.80
CA PRO A 79 5.08 -7.02 -14.16
C PRO A 79 6.61 -7.16 -14.19
N GLY A 80 7.36 -6.06 -14.33
CA GLY A 80 8.83 -6.05 -14.37
C GLY A 80 9.50 -5.82 -13.01
N THR A 81 8.74 -5.49 -11.97
CA THR A 81 9.30 -5.27 -10.62
C THR A 81 10.06 -6.47 -10.03
N PRO A 82 9.71 -7.75 -10.32
CA PRO A 82 10.53 -8.88 -9.88
C PRO A 82 11.98 -8.80 -10.38
N PHE A 83 12.21 -8.31 -11.60
CA PHE A 83 13.57 -8.21 -12.14
C PHE A 83 14.44 -7.16 -11.46
N ILE A 84 13.85 -6.08 -10.93
CA ILE A 84 14.57 -5.11 -10.10
C ILE A 84 14.97 -5.77 -8.78
N TRP A 85 14.03 -6.48 -8.15
CA TRP A 85 14.27 -7.17 -6.90
C TRP A 85 15.33 -8.27 -7.04
N ASP A 86 15.32 -9.02 -8.14
CA ASP A 86 16.29 -10.06 -8.43
C ASP A 86 17.71 -9.49 -8.58
N GLU A 87 17.88 -8.41 -9.35
CA GLU A 87 19.20 -7.75 -9.47
C GLU A 87 19.68 -7.21 -8.12
N LEU A 88 18.82 -6.51 -7.39
CA LEU A 88 19.15 -5.95 -6.08
C LEU A 88 19.55 -7.06 -5.09
N SER A 89 18.77 -8.14 -5.03
CA SER A 89 19.04 -9.27 -4.13
C SER A 89 20.32 -9.99 -4.52
N ARG A 90 20.53 -10.27 -5.81
CA ARG A 90 21.75 -10.93 -6.31
C ARG A 90 23.01 -10.16 -5.92
N ASP A 91 22.98 -8.83 -6.05
CA ASP A 91 24.19 -8.01 -5.95
C ASP A 91 24.45 -7.49 -4.52
N TYR A 92 23.42 -7.36 -3.67
CA TYR A 92 23.53 -6.67 -2.38
C TYR A 92 23.07 -7.47 -1.15
N SER A 93 22.58 -8.70 -1.31
CA SER A 93 22.04 -9.50 -0.18
C SER A 93 23.08 -10.08 0.77
N ASN A 94 24.37 -10.05 0.45
CA ASN A 94 25.44 -10.60 1.30
C ASN A 94 25.75 -9.72 2.55
N SER A 95 25.03 -8.61 2.75
CA SER A 95 25.19 -7.78 3.94
C SER A 95 24.50 -8.39 5.16
N ARG A 96 25.14 -8.32 6.33
CA ARG A 96 24.51 -8.69 7.61
C ARG A 96 23.26 -7.87 7.96
N TYR A 97 23.06 -6.72 7.32
CA TYR A 97 21.89 -5.86 7.50
C TYR A 97 20.74 -6.23 6.56
N TRP A 98 20.98 -7.09 5.57
CA TRP A 98 19.96 -7.59 4.66
C TRP A 98 19.05 -8.57 5.40
N ARG A 99 17.83 -8.11 5.70
CA ARG A 99 16.77 -8.89 6.36
C ARG A 99 15.41 -8.39 5.86
N ASN A 100 14.34 -9.07 6.24
CA ASN A 100 12.98 -8.66 5.87
C ASN A 100 12.79 -8.49 4.35
N ASN A 101 13.06 -9.58 3.59
CA ASN A 101 12.99 -9.56 2.13
C ASN A 101 11.62 -9.10 1.61
N HIS A 102 10.54 -9.57 2.22
CA HIS A 102 9.18 -9.25 1.77
C HIS A 102 8.84 -7.78 2.04
N GLY A 103 9.12 -7.26 3.25
CA GLY A 103 8.95 -5.84 3.57
C GLY A 103 9.83 -4.91 2.72
N MET A 104 11.10 -5.25 2.49
CA MET A 104 11.97 -4.46 1.60
C MET A 104 11.47 -4.48 0.15
N ARG A 105 10.95 -5.61 -0.34
CA ARG A 105 10.35 -5.70 -1.68
C ARG A 105 9.10 -4.82 -1.78
N HIS A 106 8.25 -4.80 -0.76
CA HIS A 106 7.10 -3.89 -0.71
C HIS A 106 7.52 -2.42 -0.72
N GLN A 107 8.57 -2.05 0.03
CA GLN A 107 9.13 -0.70 0.01
C GLN A 107 9.64 -0.34 -1.39
N LEU A 108 10.38 -1.24 -2.07
CA LEU A 108 10.86 -1.04 -3.43
C LEU A 108 9.71 -0.75 -4.41
N ILE A 109 8.67 -1.59 -4.38
CA ILE A 109 7.50 -1.43 -5.26
C ILE A 109 6.74 -0.15 -4.91
N CYS A 110 6.63 0.21 -3.63
CA CYS A 110 6.02 1.47 -3.20
C CYS A 110 6.79 2.69 -3.71
N HIS A 111 8.12 2.69 -3.64
CA HIS A 111 8.93 3.77 -4.19
C HIS A 111 8.76 3.90 -5.71
N LEU A 112 8.66 2.79 -6.43
CA LEU A 112 8.26 2.78 -7.83
C LEU A 112 6.84 3.31 -8.02
N ALA A 113 5.90 3.07 -7.13
CA ALA A 113 4.53 3.53 -7.31
C ALA A 113 4.40 5.06 -7.14
N ILE A 114 5.00 5.62 -6.09
CA ILE A 114 4.70 7.01 -5.65
C ILE A 114 5.92 7.92 -5.50
N ALA A 115 7.13 7.41 -5.66
CA ALA A 115 8.36 8.15 -5.43
C ALA A 115 9.39 7.96 -6.56
N ARG A 116 8.92 7.72 -7.79
CA ARG A 116 9.75 7.36 -8.95
C ARG A 116 10.88 8.34 -9.23
N ASP A 117 10.69 9.62 -8.94
CA ASP A 117 11.63 10.67 -9.30
C ASP A 117 12.59 11.05 -8.17
N LYS A 118 12.46 10.44 -6.98
CA LYS A 118 13.44 10.66 -5.90
C LYS A 118 14.83 10.22 -6.34
N PRO A 119 15.90 10.96 -6.02
CA PRO A 119 17.26 10.58 -6.43
C PRO A 119 17.63 9.18 -5.92
N GLU A 120 17.21 8.85 -4.71
CA GLU A 120 17.42 7.57 -4.05
C GLU A 120 16.12 7.02 -3.45
N TRP A 121 16.03 5.70 -3.36
CA TRP A 121 15.01 5.00 -2.59
C TRP A 121 15.67 4.33 -1.40
N ASN A 122 15.15 4.57 -0.20
CA ASN A 122 15.65 3.92 1.01
C ASN A 122 14.80 2.69 1.28
N LEU A 123 15.45 1.53 1.33
CA LEU A 123 14.87 0.29 1.81
C LEU A 123 15.36 0.07 3.24
N GLU A 124 14.41 -0.07 4.15
CA GLU A 124 14.65 -0.05 5.60
C GLU A 124 14.25 -1.42 6.18
N PRO A 125 15.20 -2.37 6.29
CA PRO A 125 14.95 -3.74 6.74
C PRO A 125 14.30 -3.85 8.12
N TRP A 126 14.41 -2.80 8.93
CA TRP A 126 13.88 -2.73 10.29
C TRP A 126 12.39 -2.37 10.33
N ARG A 127 11.82 -1.81 9.25
CA ARG A 127 10.38 -1.53 9.19
C ARG A 127 9.60 -2.84 9.21
N PRO A 128 8.47 -2.92 9.92
CA PRO A 128 7.69 -4.15 9.99
C PRO A 128 7.11 -4.48 8.62
N ASP A 129 7.10 -5.75 8.22
CA ASP A 129 6.40 -6.13 7.01
C ASP A 129 4.88 -6.09 7.22
N VAL A 130 4.22 -5.17 6.52
CA VAL A 130 2.77 -4.92 6.65
C VAL A 130 1.98 -5.27 5.38
N GLY A 131 2.65 -5.88 4.40
CA GLY A 131 2.08 -6.08 3.07
C GLY A 131 2.19 -4.83 2.18
N TYR A 132 1.99 -5.01 0.87
CA TYR A 132 2.11 -3.92 -0.10
C TYR A 132 1.10 -2.79 0.14
N GLN A 133 -0.19 -3.09 0.35
CA GLN A 133 -1.25 -2.07 0.47
C GLN A 133 -0.98 -1.13 1.65
N ARG A 134 -0.72 -1.64 2.84
CA ARG A 134 -0.39 -0.81 4.00
C ARG A 134 0.94 -0.08 3.87
N THR A 135 1.90 -0.66 3.13
CA THR A 135 3.15 0.05 2.79
C THR A 135 2.87 1.28 1.95
N LEU A 136 1.97 1.17 0.96
CA LEU A 136 1.56 2.27 0.08
C LEU A 136 0.75 3.33 0.83
N GLU A 137 -0.23 2.93 1.65
CA GLU A 137 -1.04 3.81 2.49
C GLU A 137 -0.18 4.65 3.44
N ALA A 138 0.90 4.07 3.98
CA ALA A 138 1.84 4.75 4.85
C ALA A 138 2.89 5.59 4.09
N GLY A 139 2.74 5.82 2.78
CA GLY A 139 3.68 6.60 1.98
C GLY A 139 5.09 5.99 1.94
N CYS A 140 5.18 4.67 1.87
CA CYS A 140 6.41 3.87 1.97
C CYS A 140 7.16 3.96 3.31
N ASN A 141 6.57 4.59 4.33
CA ASN A 141 7.21 4.86 5.64
C ASN A 141 6.45 4.23 6.80
N HIS A 142 5.99 2.99 6.65
CA HIS A 142 5.27 2.26 7.70
C HIS A 142 6.18 1.98 8.91
N VAL A 143 5.63 2.15 10.12
CA VAL A 143 6.31 1.88 11.40
C VAL A 143 5.45 1.07 12.37
N VAL A 144 4.15 0.93 12.10
CA VAL A 144 3.21 0.18 12.93
C VAL A 144 3.11 -1.25 12.40
N PRO A 145 3.51 -2.27 13.19
CA PRO A 145 3.36 -3.66 12.77
C PRO A 145 1.90 -4.08 12.60
N LEU A 146 1.68 -5.16 11.87
CA LEU A 146 0.38 -5.81 11.86
C LEU A 146 0.02 -6.34 13.26
N PRO A 147 -1.28 -6.37 13.63
CA PRO A 147 -1.72 -6.90 14.92
C PRO A 147 -1.39 -8.39 15.08
N GLU A 148 -1.29 -9.11 13.97
CA GLU A 148 -0.78 -10.47 13.86
C GLU A 148 0.32 -10.52 12.80
N ASN A 149 1.29 -11.42 12.92
CA ASN A 149 2.34 -11.53 11.91
C ASN A 149 1.71 -11.79 10.53
N ALA A 150 2.25 -11.14 9.49
CA ALA A 150 1.89 -11.49 8.13
C ALA A 150 2.11 -13.01 7.93
N PRO A 151 1.15 -13.73 7.34
CA PRO A 151 1.26 -15.18 7.12
C PRO A 151 2.49 -15.55 6.28
#